data_AF-X7YJX3-F1
#
_entry.id   AF-X7YJX3-F1
#
_cell.length_a   1.000
_cell.length_b   1.000
_cell.length_c   1.000
_cell.angle_alpha   90.00
_cell.angle_beta   90.00
_cell.angle_gamma   90.00
#
_symmetry.space_group_name_H-M   'P 1'
#
loop_
_entity.id
_entity.type
_entity.pdbx_description
1 polymer ?
#
loop_
_entity_poly.entity_id
_entity_poly.type
_entity_poly.pdbx_seq_one_letter_code
_entity_poly.pdbx_strand_id
1 'polypeptide(L)'
;MSPAVLIPVGSTEQHGPHLPLDTDTRIATAVAGAVAARLGAHRSEDVGRWLVAPAIAYGDSGEHQSFAGTISIGTHALTTLLVEYGRSASCWAGRLAFVNGHGGNVTALRQAVTLLRAEGRDVGWCACAAQDGDAHAATPKPRCCYIFRRSTC
;
A
#
# COMPACT_ATOMS: atom_id res chain seq x y z
N MET A 1 -8.73 -20.93 9.17
CA MET A 1 -8.14 -19.58 9.33
C MET A 1 -8.29 -18.80 8.03
N SER A 2 -8.82 -17.58 8.09
CA SER A 2 -8.92 -16.71 6.92
C SER A 2 -7.54 -16.19 6.49
N PRO A 3 -7.26 -16.05 5.19
CA PRO A 3 -5.97 -15.56 4.71
C PRO A 3 -5.77 -14.08 5.06
N ALA A 4 -4.51 -13.64 5.08
CA ALA A 4 -4.14 -12.24 5.10
C ALA A 4 -3.72 -11.79 3.70
N VAL A 5 -3.99 -10.54 3.34
CA VAL A 5 -3.74 -10.02 1.97
C VAL A 5 -2.85 -8.79 2.03
N LEU A 6 -1.81 -8.78 1.21
CA LEU A 6 -0.98 -7.62 0.90
C LEU A 6 -1.51 -6.99 -0.39
N ILE A 7 -1.77 -5.68 -0.37
CA ILE A 7 -2.36 -4.94 -1.49
C ILE A 7 -1.35 -3.89 -1.95
N PRO A 8 -0.67 -4.08 -3.08
CA PRO A 8 0.21 -3.06 -3.63
C PRO A 8 -0.61 -1.83 -4.06
N VAL A 9 -0.16 -0.65 -3.66
CA VAL A 9 -0.74 0.64 -4.06
C VAL A 9 0.39 1.52 -4.59
N GLY A 10 0.35 1.82 -5.89
CA GLY A 10 1.32 2.69 -6.56
C GLY A 10 0.68 3.96 -7.10
N SER A 11 1.23 4.45 -8.20
CA SER A 11 0.69 5.54 -9.00
C SER A 11 1.13 5.41 -10.45
N THR A 12 0.53 6.24 -11.30
CA THR A 12 0.91 6.45 -12.70
C THR A 12 1.40 7.89 -12.82
N GLU A 13 2.71 8.11 -12.70
CA GLU A 13 3.29 9.45 -12.63
C GLU A 13 4.70 9.58 -13.22
N GLN A 14 5.06 10.80 -13.56
CA GLN A 14 6.38 11.14 -14.09
C GLN A 14 7.51 10.94 -13.06
N HIS A 15 8.51 10.14 -13.42
CA HIS A 15 9.68 9.83 -12.59
C HIS A 15 11.01 10.35 -13.18
N GLY A 16 10.95 11.46 -13.91
CA GLY A 16 12.08 11.91 -14.73
C GLY A 16 12.22 11.11 -16.04
N PRO A 17 13.22 11.42 -16.87
CA PRO A 17 13.30 10.90 -18.25
C PRO A 17 13.73 9.43 -18.35
N HIS A 18 14.08 8.79 -17.24
CA HIS A 18 14.78 7.51 -17.21
C HIS A 18 13.99 6.38 -16.56
N LEU A 19 12.89 6.71 -15.86
CA LEU A 19 12.04 5.76 -15.16
C LEU A 19 10.66 5.70 -15.80
N PRO A 20 10.01 4.52 -15.82
CA PRO A 20 8.67 4.38 -16.38
C PRO A 20 7.61 4.97 -15.44
N LEU A 21 6.43 5.23 -16.01
CA LEU A 21 5.31 5.85 -15.28
C LEU A 21 4.74 4.97 -14.15
N ASP A 22 5.00 3.65 -14.19
CA ASP A 22 4.50 2.66 -13.24
C ASP A 22 5.53 2.28 -12.15
N THR A 23 6.55 3.12 -11.94
CA THR A 23 7.65 2.85 -11.00
C THR A 23 7.13 2.49 -9.61
N ASP A 24 6.19 3.25 -9.05
CA ASP A 24 5.57 3.00 -7.75
C ASP A 24 4.87 1.67 -7.67
N THR A 25 4.13 1.32 -8.71
CA THR A 25 3.40 0.06 -8.79
C THR A 25 4.37 -1.11 -8.82
N ARG A 26 5.48 -1.01 -9.55
CA ARG A 26 6.53 -2.05 -9.59
C ARG A 26 7.19 -2.22 -8.23
N ILE A 27 7.57 -1.13 -7.58
CA ILE A 27 8.21 -1.17 -6.25
C ILE A 27 7.25 -1.76 -5.22
N ALA A 28 6.02 -1.27 -5.14
CA ALA A 28 5.00 -1.78 -4.22
C ALA A 28 4.74 -3.28 -4.41
N THR A 29 4.64 -3.73 -5.66
CA THR A 29 4.40 -5.13 -6.01
C THR A 29 5.58 -6.02 -5.62
N ALA A 30 6.81 -5.58 -5.92
CA ALA A 30 8.03 -6.32 -5.57
C ALA A 30 8.20 -6.44 -4.04
N VAL A 31 7.96 -5.35 -3.30
CA VAL A 31 8.01 -5.35 -1.83
C VAL A 31 6.95 -6.27 -1.25
N ALA A 32 5.70 -6.21 -1.73
CA ALA A 32 4.63 -7.09 -1.27
C ALA A 32 4.98 -8.57 -1.51
N GLY A 33 5.52 -8.91 -2.69
CA GLY A 33 6.00 -10.26 -3.00
C GLY A 33 7.12 -10.73 -2.06
N ALA A 34 8.11 -9.89 -1.81
CA ALA A 34 9.22 -10.21 -0.91
C ALA A 34 8.75 -10.40 0.54
N VAL A 35 7.80 -9.58 1.01
CA VAL A 35 7.19 -9.72 2.34
C VAL A 35 6.40 -11.02 2.43
N ALA A 36 5.56 -11.34 1.44
CA ALA A 36 4.81 -12.60 1.40
C ALA A 36 5.73 -13.82 1.45
N ALA A 37 6.82 -13.82 0.69
CA ALA A 37 7.81 -14.89 0.67
C ALA A 37 8.47 -15.09 2.04
N ARG A 38 8.90 -14.01 2.71
CA ARG A 38 9.48 -14.07 4.06
C ARG A 38 8.48 -14.58 5.10
N LEU A 39 7.23 -14.11 5.06
CA LEU A 39 6.17 -14.58 5.95
C LEU A 39 5.77 -16.04 5.67
N GLY A 40 5.96 -16.52 4.43
CA GLY A 40 5.79 -17.92 4.05
C GLY A 40 6.89 -18.84 4.57
N ALA A 41 8.14 -18.37 4.58
CA ALA A 41 9.31 -19.15 5.02
C ALA A 41 9.36 -19.42 6.53
N HIS A 42 8.70 -18.58 7.35
CA HIS A 42 8.70 -18.68 8.81
C HIS A 42 7.46 -19.39 9.40
N ARG A 43 6.76 -20.21 8.61
CA ARG A 43 5.51 -20.84 9.06
C ARG A 43 5.73 -21.94 10.09
N SER A 44 5.25 -21.72 11.31
CA SER A 44 4.52 -22.75 12.06
C SER A 44 3.11 -22.91 11.46
N GLU A 45 2.48 -24.08 11.61
CA GLU A 45 1.17 -24.40 11.01
C GLU A 45 0.04 -23.42 11.40
N ASP A 46 0.24 -22.60 12.46
CA ASP A 46 -0.73 -21.66 13.02
C ASP A 46 -0.79 -20.26 12.37
N VAL A 47 0.12 -19.87 11.48
CA VAL A 47 0.08 -18.53 10.86
C VAL A 47 -0.64 -18.59 9.51
N GLY A 48 -1.85 -18.03 9.40
CA GLY A 48 -2.69 -18.05 8.17
C GLY A 48 -1.97 -17.57 6.89
N ARG A 49 -2.37 -18.08 5.71
CA ARG A 49 -1.73 -17.83 4.39
C ARG A 49 -1.72 -16.34 4.02
N TRP A 50 -0.54 -15.79 3.68
CA TRP A 50 -0.41 -14.44 3.11
C TRP A 50 -0.51 -14.51 1.58
N LEU A 51 -1.39 -13.70 1.00
CA LEU A 51 -1.61 -13.57 -0.44
C LEU A 51 -1.22 -12.15 -0.89
N VAL A 52 -0.82 -12.02 -2.16
CA VAL A 52 -0.59 -10.71 -2.79
C VAL A 52 -1.71 -10.47 -3.79
N ALA A 53 -2.43 -9.35 -3.62
CA ALA A 53 -3.49 -8.94 -4.53
C ALA A 53 -2.93 -8.25 -5.79
N PRO A 54 -3.74 -8.13 -6.87
CA PRO A 54 -3.44 -7.24 -7.97
C PRO A 54 -3.20 -5.80 -7.46
N ALA A 55 -2.28 -5.09 -8.10
CA ALA A 55 -1.90 -3.75 -7.68
C ALA A 55 -2.95 -2.71 -8.06
N ILE A 56 -3.14 -1.71 -7.20
CA ILE A 56 -3.84 -0.46 -7.51
C ILE A 56 -2.80 0.48 -8.14
N ALA A 57 -2.90 0.69 -9.45
CA ALA A 57 -1.87 1.38 -10.25
C ALA A 57 -2.10 2.89 -10.42
N TYR A 58 -3.20 3.43 -9.89
CA TYR A 58 -3.50 4.86 -9.93
C TYR A 58 -3.56 5.42 -8.52
N GLY A 59 -2.88 6.55 -8.32
CA GLY A 59 -2.72 7.20 -7.02
C GLY A 59 -3.11 8.68 -7.04
N ASP A 60 -2.72 9.38 -5.98
CA ASP A 60 -2.75 10.83 -5.93
C ASP A 60 -1.39 11.42 -6.30
N SER A 61 -1.26 11.85 -7.55
CA SER A 61 -0.05 12.45 -8.12
C SER A 61 -0.33 13.86 -8.67
N GLY A 62 -1.11 14.64 -7.92
CA GLY A 62 -1.54 16.00 -8.31
C GLY A 62 -0.38 16.91 -8.71
N GLU A 63 0.74 16.81 -7.99
CA GLU A 63 1.99 17.53 -8.19
C GLU A 63 2.67 17.24 -9.53
N HIS A 64 2.37 16.10 -10.16
CA HIS A 64 2.92 15.67 -11.44
C HIS A 64 1.93 15.80 -12.61
N GLN A 65 0.73 16.36 -12.41
CA GLN A 65 -0.34 16.40 -13.42
C GLN A 65 0.00 17.16 -14.70
N SER A 66 0.95 18.11 -14.65
CA SER A 66 1.39 18.87 -15.83
C SER A 66 2.30 18.06 -16.77
N PHE A 67 2.79 16.89 -16.35
CA PHE A 67 3.62 16.02 -17.17
C PHE A 67 2.77 15.03 -17.96
N ALA A 68 3.04 14.93 -19.27
CA ALA A 68 2.36 13.99 -20.14
C ALA A 68 2.57 12.55 -19.66
N GLY A 69 1.48 11.79 -19.54
CA GLY A 69 1.48 10.41 -19.05
C GLY A 69 1.07 10.25 -17.59
N THR A 70 1.18 11.30 -16.76
CA THR A 70 0.67 11.25 -15.38
C THR A 70 -0.85 11.15 -15.37
N ILE A 71 -1.39 10.24 -14.57
CA ILE A 71 -2.82 10.12 -14.29
C ILE A 71 -3.01 10.09 -12.78
N SER A 72 -3.51 11.20 -12.23
CA SER A 72 -3.85 11.31 -10.81
C SER A 72 -5.37 11.28 -10.64
N ILE A 73 -5.86 10.36 -9.80
CA ILE A 73 -7.28 10.26 -9.44
C ILE A 73 -7.62 11.16 -8.23
N GLY A 74 -6.60 11.72 -7.57
CA GLY A 74 -6.72 12.58 -6.40
C GLY A 74 -7.05 11.82 -5.10
N THR A 75 -6.70 12.44 -3.96
CA THR A 75 -6.93 11.87 -2.62
C THR A 75 -8.36 11.39 -2.41
N HIS A 76 -9.38 12.17 -2.81
CA HIS A 76 -10.78 11.81 -2.54
C HIS A 76 -11.21 10.50 -3.22
N ALA A 77 -10.93 10.36 -4.52
CA ALA A 77 -11.29 9.15 -5.26
C ALA A 77 -10.49 7.94 -4.76
N LEU A 78 -9.19 8.14 -4.48
CA LEU A 78 -8.34 7.08 -3.93
C LEU A 78 -8.84 6.62 -2.55
N THR A 79 -9.24 7.52 -1.65
CA THR A 79 -9.81 7.16 -0.35
C THR A 79 -11.05 6.30 -0.52
N THR A 80 -11.99 6.71 -1.38
CA THR A 80 -13.22 5.94 -1.66
C THR A 80 -12.88 4.56 -2.21
N LEU A 81 -11.96 4.47 -3.18
CA LEU A 81 -11.50 3.20 -3.74
C LEU A 81 -10.95 2.27 -2.64
N LEU A 82 -10.04 2.77 -1.80
CA LEU A 82 -9.40 1.97 -0.75
C LEU A 82 -10.40 1.51 0.32
N VAL A 83 -11.39 2.34 0.65
CA VAL A 83 -12.48 1.97 1.58
C VAL A 83 -13.32 0.85 0.99
N GLU A 84 -13.82 1.00 -0.24
CA GLU A 84 -14.66 -0.03 -0.86
C GLU A 84 -13.88 -1.32 -1.13
N TYR A 85 -12.62 -1.21 -1.53
CA TYR A 85 -11.71 -2.35 -1.65
C TYR A 85 -11.59 -3.07 -0.30
N GLY A 86 -11.30 -2.33 0.78
CA GLY A 86 -11.14 -2.90 2.12
C GLY A 86 -12.41 -3.57 2.62
N ARG A 87 -13.57 -2.95 2.39
CA ARG A 87 -14.88 -3.50 2.76
C ARG A 87 -15.14 -4.85 2.08
N SER A 88 -14.89 -4.91 0.78
CA SER A 88 -15.07 -6.12 -0.04
C SER A 88 -14.06 -7.22 0.32
N ALA A 89 -12.78 -6.88 0.40
CA ALA A 89 -11.73 -7.86 0.67
C ALA A 89 -11.84 -8.48 2.08
N SER A 90 -12.25 -7.69 3.08
CA SER A 90 -12.49 -8.18 4.44
C SER A 90 -13.66 -9.15 4.59
N CYS A 91 -14.50 -9.36 3.56
CA CYS A 91 -15.53 -10.40 3.59
C CYS A 91 -14.94 -11.82 3.62
N TRP A 92 -13.69 -12.00 3.16
CA TRP A 92 -13.04 -13.31 3.09
C TRP A 92 -11.60 -13.31 3.61
N ALA A 93 -10.93 -12.16 3.63
CA ALA A 93 -9.61 -12.01 4.24
C ALA A 93 -9.73 -11.62 5.72
N GLY A 94 -8.99 -12.30 6.59
CA GLY A 94 -8.95 -11.99 8.02
C GLY A 94 -8.10 -10.77 8.36
N ARG A 95 -7.20 -10.36 7.45
CA ARG A 95 -6.32 -9.19 7.61
C ARG A 95 -5.92 -8.60 6.28
N LEU A 96 -5.87 -7.27 6.21
CA LEU A 96 -5.42 -6.53 5.03
C LEU A 96 -4.22 -5.63 5.36
N ALA A 97 -3.26 -5.53 4.44
CA ALA A 97 -2.14 -4.61 4.55
C ALA A 97 -1.85 -3.95 3.19
N PHE A 98 -2.12 -2.65 3.09
CA PHE A 98 -1.74 -1.87 1.91
C PHE A 98 -0.23 -1.62 1.91
N VAL A 99 0.44 -1.92 0.80
CA VAL A 99 1.87 -1.72 0.60
C VAL A 99 2.03 -0.57 -0.38
N ASN A 100 2.42 0.59 0.13
CA ASN A 100 2.38 1.84 -0.59
C ASN A 100 3.73 2.20 -1.21
N GLY A 101 3.77 2.35 -2.54
CA GLY A 101 4.89 2.89 -3.28
C GLY A 101 4.94 4.41 -3.17
N HIS A 102 3.83 5.11 -3.40
CA HIS A 102 3.83 6.55 -3.67
C HIS A 102 3.58 7.45 -2.45
N GLY A 103 4.34 8.53 -2.30
CA GLY A 103 4.17 9.52 -1.22
C GLY A 103 2.80 10.21 -1.21
N GLY A 104 2.25 10.57 -2.37
CA GLY A 104 0.97 11.28 -2.47
C GLY A 104 -0.23 10.49 -1.95
N ASN A 105 -0.15 9.16 -1.97
CA ASN A 105 -1.21 8.26 -1.48
C ASN A 105 -1.38 8.27 0.06
N VAL A 106 -0.41 8.81 0.81
CA VAL A 106 -0.37 8.68 2.28
C VAL A 106 -1.61 9.26 2.95
N THR A 107 -2.13 10.39 2.47
CA THR A 107 -3.34 11.01 3.04
C THR A 107 -4.55 10.10 2.85
N ALA A 108 -4.73 9.58 1.63
CA ALA A 108 -5.84 8.68 1.32
C ALA A 108 -5.77 7.37 2.11
N LEU A 109 -4.58 6.77 2.22
CA LEU A 109 -4.35 5.57 3.02
C LEU A 109 -4.68 5.77 4.49
N ARG A 110 -4.25 6.90 5.09
CA ARG A 110 -4.58 7.22 6.48
C ARG A 110 -6.08 7.35 6.70
N GLN A 111 -6.78 8.05 5.80
CA GLN A 111 -8.24 8.21 5.89
C GLN A 111 -8.96 6.86 5.77
N ALA A 112 -8.64 6.09 4.71
CA ALA A 112 -9.27 4.80 4.45
C ALA A 112 -9.03 3.80 5.58
N VAL A 113 -7.78 3.64 6.03
CA VAL A 113 -7.45 2.69 7.12
C VAL A 113 -8.07 3.11 8.44
N THR A 114 -8.16 4.41 8.73
CA THR A 114 -8.84 4.90 9.94
C THR A 114 -10.32 4.51 9.94
N LEU A 115 -11.01 4.74 8.82
CA LEU A 115 -12.43 4.38 8.68
C LEU A 115 -12.63 2.86 8.77
N LEU A 116 -11.86 2.08 8.01
CA LEU A 116 -11.98 0.61 8.02
C LEU A 116 -11.72 0.01 9.41
N ARG A 117 -10.77 0.57 10.17
CA ARG A 117 -10.54 0.15 11.56
C ARG A 117 -11.68 0.54 12.48
N ALA A 118 -12.27 1.73 12.30
CA ALA A 118 -13.46 2.13 13.05
C ALA A 118 -14.67 1.22 12.76
N GLU A 119 -14.74 0.63 11.56
CA GLU A 119 -15.69 -0.43 11.19
C GLU A 119 -15.34 -1.82 11.77
N GLY A 120 -14.30 -1.93 12.60
CA GLY A 120 -13.88 -3.19 13.23
C GLY A 120 -13.04 -4.12 12.34
N ARG A 121 -12.49 -3.62 11.23
CA ARG A 121 -11.70 -4.43 10.29
C ARG A 121 -10.21 -4.42 10.65
N ASP A 122 -9.55 -5.58 10.53
CA ASP A 122 -8.10 -5.73 10.73
C ASP A 122 -7.33 -5.28 9.47
N VAL A 123 -7.10 -3.97 9.37
CA VAL A 123 -6.46 -3.34 8.20
C VAL A 123 -5.26 -2.49 8.64
N GLY A 124 -4.18 -2.47 7.86
CA GLY A 124 -3.04 -1.58 8.05
C GLY A 124 -2.43 -1.12 6.73
N TRP A 125 -1.42 -0.25 6.81
CA TRP A 125 -0.61 0.11 5.65
C TRP A 125 0.85 0.34 6.04
N CYS A 126 1.76 0.15 5.10
CA CYS A 126 3.18 0.49 5.22
C CYS A 126 3.68 1.16 3.93
N ALA A 127 4.67 2.05 4.06
CA ALA A 127 5.37 2.62 2.91
C ALA A 127 6.54 1.72 2.49
N CYS A 128 6.82 1.68 1.20
CA CYS A 128 8.04 1.14 0.62
C CYS A 128 9.21 2.10 0.90
N ALA A 129 9.74 2.09 2.12
CA ALA A 129 10.92 2.86 2.47
C ALA A 129 12.21 2.07 2.15
N ALA A 130 13.18 2.74 1.52
CA ALA A 130 14.55 2.26 1.51
C ALA A 130 15.23 2.65 2.84
N GLN A 131 16.27 1.91 3.23
CA GLN A 131 16.97 2.07 4.52
C GLN A 131 17.54 3.49 4.71
N ASP A 132 17.75 4.23 3.62
CA ASP A 132 18.33 5.58 3.58
C ASP A 132 17.51 6.60 2.78
N GLY A 133 16.22 6.37 2.48
CA GLY A 133 15.42 7.33 1.72
C GLY A 133 14.07 6.83 1.21
N ASP A 134 13.36 7.74 0.56
CA ASP A 134 12.24 7.38 -0.31
C ASP A 134 12.80 6.61 -1.51
N ALA A 135 12.20 5.48 -1.86
CA ALA A 135 12.63 4.70 -3.02
C ALA A 135 12.30 5.44 -4.35
N HIS A 136 11.45 6.47 -4.30
CA HIS A 136 11.03 7.28 -5.45
C HIS A 136 11.86 8.53 -5.71
N ALA A 137 12.59 9.03 -4.72
CA ALA A 137 13.29 10.30 -4.83
C ALA A 137 14.72 10.18 -4.31
N ALA A 138 15.67 10.81 -5.00
CA ALA A 138 17.03 10.98 -4.52
C ALA A 138 17.04 11.78 -3.19
N THR A 139 16.94 11.07 -2.05
CA THR A 139 17.24 11.44 -0.64
C THR A 139 16.26 12.38 0.14
N PRO A 140 16.22 12.38 1.50
CA PRO A 140 15.60 11.32 2.31
C PRO A 140 14.71 11.79 3.48
N LYS A 141 13.54 11.17 3.66
CA LYS A 141 12.84 10.74 4.92
C LYS A 141 11.35 10.51 4.62
N PRO A 142 10.67 9.49 5.20
CA PRO A 142 10.52 9.39 6.66
C PRO A 142 10.47 7.96 7.26
N ARG A 143 10.83 7.87 8.54
CA ARG A 143 10.33 6.80 9.42
C ARG A 143 8.87 7.09 9.77
N CYS A 144 7.96 6.23 9.38
CA CYS A 144 6.76 5.99 10.18
C CYS A 144 6.22 4.58 9.94
N CYS A 145 6.71 3.65 10.76
CA CYS A 145 6.20 2.28 10.83
C CYS A 145 4.97 2.28 11.75
N TYR A 146 3.76 2.33 11.18
CA TYR A 146 2.50 2.06 11.91
C TYR A 146 1.99 0.65 11.58
N ILE A 147 2.86 -0.34 11.77
CA ILE A 147 2.51 -1.75 11.65
C ILE A 147 2.02 -2.21 13.03
N PHE A 148 0.69 -2.24 13.18
CA PHE A 148 -0.07 -2.83 14.30
C PHE A 148 0.33 -2.37 15.72
N ARG A 149 -0.49 -1.50 16.34
CA ARG A 149 -0.62 -1.54 17.81
C ARG A 149 -1.44 -2.78 18.14
N ARG A 150 -0.84 -3.74 18.85
CA ARG A 150 -1.60 -4.79 19.53
C ARG A 150 -2.49 -4.10 20.56
N SER A 151 -3.80 -4.18 20.38
CA SER A 151 -4.73 -4.01 21.50
C SER A 151 -4.62 -5.28 22.35
N THR A 152 -3.79 -5.24 23.37
CA THR A 152 -3.93 -6.16 24.51
C THR A 152 -4.98 -5.56 25.42
N CYS A 153 -6.03 -6.36 25.66
CA CYS A 153 -7.12 -6.24 26.65
C CYS A 153 -7.52 -4.83 27.12
#